data_AF-A0AB36CXT9-F1
#
_entry.id   AF-A0AB36CXT9-F1
#
_cell.length_a   1.000
_cell.length_b   1.000
_cell.length_c   1.000
_cell.angle_alpha   90.00
_cell.angle_beta   90.00
_cell.angle_gamma   90.00
#
_symmetry.space_group_name_H-M   'P 1'
#
loop_
_entity.id
_entity.type
_entity.pdbx_description
1 polymer ?
#
loop_
_entity_poly.entity_id
_entity_poly.type
_entity_poly.pdbx_seq_one_letter_code
_entity_poly.pdbx_strand_id
1 'polypeptide(L)' 'MNNPGLFQARWNLRRLALCNLVPLALLAFWLWPTGQMLCVIFDEWLFHLLNAPLASNPIWLRIWAIASLRPFDVGEFRG' A
#
# COMPACT_ATOMS: atom_id res chain seq x y z
N MET A 1 -24.94 -32.41 -2.02
CA MET A 1 -23.46 -32.52 -1.99
C MET A 1 -23.00 -32.20 -0.57
N ASN A 2 -22.79 -33.23 0.25
CA ASN A 2 -22.35 -33.09 1.64
C ASN A 2 -20.81 -33.15 1.64
N ASN A 3 -20.16 -31.98 1.68
CA ASN A 3 -18.70 -31.87 1.80
C ASN A 3 -18.33 -31.40 3.22
N PRO A 4 -18.33 -32.28 4.24
CA PRO A 4 -17.97 -31.92 5.61
C PRO A 4 -16.49 -31.50 5.77
N GLY A 5 -15.66 -31.68 4.73
CA GLY A 5 -14.24 -31.33 4.72
C GLY A 5 -13.91 -29.90 4.31
N LEU A 6 -14.82 -29.16 3.66
CA LEU A 6 -14.53 -27.80 3.17
C LEU A 6 -14.60 -26.73 4.27
N PHE A 7 -15.41 -26.98 5.31
CA PHE A 7 -15.53 -26.14 6.49
C PHE A 7 -15.19 -26.97 7.73
N GLN A 8 -13.95 -27.45 7.80
CA GLN A 8 -13.38 -27.84 9.08
C GLN A 8 -13.33 -26.57 9.94
N ALA A 9 -14.30 -26.40 10.84
CA ALA A 9 -14.37 -25.32 11.82
C ALA A 9 -13.28 -25.46 12.90
N ARG A 10 -12.04 -25.72 12.48
CA ARG A 10 -10.87 -25.71 13.33
C ARG A 10 -10.47 -24.25 13.50
N TRP A 11 -10.95 -23.65 14.58
CA TRP A 11 -10.59 -22.28 14.98
C TRP A 11 -9.07 -22.10 14.94
N ASN A 12 -8.58 -21.39 13.93
CA ASN A 12 -7.17 -21.05 13.83
C ASN A 12 -6.91 -19.79 14.65
N LEU A 13 -6.99 -19.94 15.98
CA LEU A 13 -6.80 -18.88 16.97
C LEU A 13 -5.51 -18.10 16.74
N ARG A 14 -4.44 -18.76 16.28
CA ARG A 14 -3.17 -18.10 15.93
C ARG A 14 -3.32 -17.15 14.76
N ARG A 15 -3.94 -17.58 13.65
CA ARG A 15 -4.19 -16.71 12.49
C ARG A 15 -5.15 -15.58 12.83
N LEU A 16 -6.20 -15.87 13.60
CA LEU A 16 -7.12 -14.85 14.09
C LEU A 16 -6.40 -13.81 14.97
N ALA A 17 -5.57 -14.26 15.91
CA ALA A 17 -4.78 -13.38 16.75
C ALA A 17 -3.81 -12.54 15.93
N LEU A 18 -3.08 -13.13 14.97
CA LEU A 18 -2.19 -12.38 14.08
C LEU A 18 -2.95 -11.32 13.27
N CYS A 19 -4.09 -11.67 12.67
CA CYS A 19 -4.90 -10.73 11.90
C CYS A 19 -5.41 -9.53 12.72
N ASN A 20 -5.52 -9.66 14.05
CA ASN A 20 -5.96 -8.58 14.94
C ASN A 20 -4.78 -7.85 15.60
N LEU A 21 -3.75 -8.56 16.04
CA LEU A 21 -2.60 -7.97 16.71
C LEU A 21 -1.72 -7.16 15.76
N VAL A 22 -1.57 -7.59 14.50
CA VAL A 22 -0.79 -6.86 13.49
C VAL A 22 -1.37 -5.45 13.25
N PRO A 23 -2.65 -5.27 12.91
CA PRO A 23 -3.20 -3.93 12.72
C PRO A 23 -3.24 -3.12 14.02
N LEU A 24 -3.46 -3.74 15.18
CA LEU A 24 -3.38 -3.04 16.47
C LEU A 24 -1.97 -2.52 16.75
N ALA A 25 -0.95 -3.33 16.51
CA ALA A 25 0.45 -2.94 16.66
C ALA A 25 0.82 -1.83 15.66
N LEU A 26 0.36 -1.93 14.41
CA LEU A 26 0.57 -0.91 13.40
C LEU A 26 -0.10 0.41 13.78
N LEU A 27 -1.32 0.35 14.33
CA LEU A 27 -2.05 1.53 14.78
C LEU A 27 -1.40 2.17 16.01
N ALA A 28 -0.92 1.37 16.96
CA ALA A 28 -0.14 1.86 18.09
C ALA A 28 1.18 2.49 17.65
N PHE A 29 1.87 1.87 16.69
CA PHE A 29 3.08 2.41 16.07
C PHE A 29 2.80 3.75 15.39
N TRP A 30 1.69 3.84 14.65
CA TRP A 30 1.26 5.07 13.99
C TRP A 30 0.84 6.15 14.99
N LEU A 31 0.19 5.82 16.10
CA LEU A 31 -0.19 6.81 17.12
C LEU A 31 1.02 7.35 17.92
N TRP A 32 2.11 6.58 17.97
CA TRP A 32 3.31 6.95 18.72
C TRP A 32 4.07 8.10 18.05
N PRO A 33 4.44 9.19 18.76
CA PRO A 33 5.09 10.36 18.16
C PRO A 33 6.39 10.05 17.40
N THR A 34 7.22 9.14 17.91
CA THR A 34 8.44 8.72 17.21
C THR A 34 8.13 7.90 15.95
N GLY A 35 7.04 7.13 15.95
CA GLY A 35 6.60 6.34 14.80
C GLY A 35 6.12 7.25 13.68
N GLN A 36 5.33 8.29 14.03
CA GLN A 36 4.97 9.36 13.08
C GLN A 36 6.20 10.04 12.48
N MET A 37 7.19 10.40 13.30
CA MET A 37 8.41 11.03 12.81
C MET A 37 9.16 10.13 11.81
N LEU A 38 9.27 8.83 12.09
CA LEU A 38 9.87 7.87 11.17
C LEU A 38 9.07 7.75 9.87
N CYS A 39 7.72 7.72 9.95
CA CYS A 39 6.86 7.71 8.77
C CYS A 39 7.06 8.95 7.90
N VAL A 40 7.15 10.15 8.50
CA VAL A 40 7.36 11.41 7.79
C VAL A 40 8.74 11.44 7.12
N ILE A 41 9.81 11.08 7.84
CA ILE A 41 11.16 11.04 7.27
C ILE A 41 11.24 10.04 6.12
N PHE A 42 10.62 8.87 6.31
CA PHE A 42 10.57 7.85 5.27
C PHE A 42 9.80 8.34 4.04
N ASP A 43 8.66 9.00 4.23
CA ASP A 43 7.85 9.57 3.16
C ASP A 43 8.61 10.63 2.37
N GLU A 44 9.25 11.59 3.05
CA GLU A 44 10.07 12.62 2.41
C GLU A 44 11.25 12.01 1.63
N TRP A 45 11.95 11.05 2.23
CA TRP A 45 13.04 10.35 1.57
C TRP A 45 12.56 9.61 0.31
N LEU A 46 11.44 8.90 0.40
CA LEU A 46 10.85 8.18 -0.72
C LEU A 46 10.40 9.14 -1.81
N PHE A 47 9.78 10.26 -1.45
CA PHE A 47 9.40 11.31 -2.36
C PHE A 47 10.61 11.83 -3.14
N HIS A 48 11.70 12.20 -2.45
CA HIS A 48 12.90 12.68 -3.11
C HIS A 48 13.55 11.62 -4.00
N LEU A 49 13.61 10.37 -3.55
CA LEU A 49 14.18 9.27 -4.32
C LEU A 49 13.42 9.04 -5.63
N LEU A 50 12.08 9.06 -5.58
CA LEU A 50 11.24 8.81 -6.75
C LEU A 50 11.18 10.02 -7.67
N ASN A 51 11.26 11.24 -7.14
CA ASN A 51 11.17 12.48 -7.93
C ASN A 51 12.49 13.00 -8.49
N ALA A 52 13.63 12.73 -7.85
CA ALA A 52 14.95 13.10 -8.38
C ALA A 52 15.19 12.62 -9.83
N PRO A 53 14.86 11.37 -10.23
CA PRO A 53 15.07 10.91 -11.60
C PRO A 53 14.01 11.37 -12.60
N LEU A 54 12.94 12.08 -12.21
CA LEU A 54 11.93 12.57 -13.17
C LEU A 54 12.52 13.55 -14.18
N ALA A 55 13.48 14.38 -13.77
CA ALA A 55 14.08 15.38 -14.64
C ALA A 55 15.04 14.78 -15.68
N SER A 56 15.62 13.62 -15.42
CA SER A 56 16.69 13.04 -16.22
C SER A 56 16.32 11.74 -16.94
N ASN A 57 15.27 11.04 -16.50
CA ASN A 57 14.87 9.75 -17.06
C ASN A 57 13.49 9.84 -17.74
N PRO A 58 13.43 9.95 -19.08
CA PRO A 58 12.16 10.07 -19.80
C PRO A 58 11.29 8.82 -19.73
N ILE A 59 11.87 7.64 -19.48
CA ILE A 59 11.10 6.40 -19.29
C ILE A 59 10.42 6.42 -17.93
N TRP A 60 11.16 6.80 -16.87
CA TRP A 60 10.62 6.92 -15.53
C TRP A 60 9.51 7.97 -15.44
N LEU A 61 9.69 9.12 -16.11
CA LEU A 61 8.67 10.15 -16.24
C LEU A 61 7.39 9.62 -16.90
N ARG A 62 7.51 8.81 -17.96
CA ARG A 62 6.34 8.19 -18.64
C ARG A 62 5.62 7.19 -17.73
N ILE A 63 6.36 6.38 -16.97
CA ILE A 63 5.77 5.45 -16.00
C ILE A 63 4.97 6.22 -14.95
N TRP A 64 5.53 7.30 -14.40
CA TRP A 64 4.82 8.17 -13.46
C TRP A 64 3.59 8.83 -14.06
N ALA A 65 3.68 9.31 -15.30
CA ALA A 65 2.55 9.91 -16.01
C ALA A 65 1.40 8.91 -16.19
N ILE A 66 1.70 7.66 -16.57
CA ILE A 66 0.69 6.59 -16.72
C ILE A 66 0.14 6.14 -15.37
N ALA A 67 0.99 5.99 -14.35
CA ALA A 67 0.54 5.59 -13.01
C ALA A 67 -0.33 6.67 -12.35
N SER A 68 -0.11 7.94 -12.69
CA SER A 68 -0.84 9.09 -12.13
C SER A 68 -2.06 9.49 -12.96
N LEU A 69 -2.22 8.92 -14.15
CA LEU A 69 -3.37 9.12 -15.03
C LEU A 69 -4.62 8.66 -14.28
N ARG A 70 -5.60 9.55 -14.12
CA ARG A 70 -6.86 9.15 -13.51
C ARG A 70 -7.59 8.24 -14.51
N PRO A 71 -8.36 7.25 -14.04
CA PRO A 71 -9.11 6.37 -14.94
C PRO A 71 -10.02 7.11 -15.94
N PHE A 72 -10.42 8.35 -15.61
CA PHE A 72 -11.28 9.21 -16.41
C PHE A 72 -10.58 9.88 -17.60
N ASP A 73 -9.26 10.07 -17.53
CA ASP A 73 -8.48 10.75 -18.57
C ASP A 73 -8.21 9.83 -19.81
N VAL A 74 -8.48 8.53 -19.70
CA VAL A 74 -8.28 7.54 -20.77
C VAL A 74 -9.45 7.57 -21.78
N GLY A 75 -10.62 8.06 -21.39
CA GLY A 75 -11.83 8.08 -22.22
C GLY A 75 -11.89 9.22 -23.24
N GLU A 76 -11.12 10.30 -23.05
CA GLU A 76 -11.17 11.50 -23.91
C GLU A 76 -10.32 11.37 -25.18
N PHE A 77 -9.47 10.35 -25.29
CA PHE A 77 -8.67 10.06 -26.49
C PHE A 77 -9.47 9.47 -27.68
N ARG A 78 -10.80 9.60 -27.67
CA ARG A 78 -11.70 9.06 -28.71
C ARG A 78 -12.81 10.04 -29.14
N GLY A 79 -12.52 11.34 -29.12
CA GLY A 79 -13.37 12.41 -29.66
C GLY A 79 -12.70 13.14 -30.80
#